data_AF-A0A8X7S576-F1
#
_entry.id   AF-A0A8X7S576-F1
#
_cell.length_a   1.000
_cell.length_b   1.000
_cell.length_c   1.000
_cell.angle_alpha   90.00
_cell.angle_beta   90.00
_cell.angle_gamma   90.00
#
_symmetry.space_group_name_H-M   'P 1'
#
loop_
_entity.id
_entity.type
_entity.pdbx_description
1 polymer ?
#
loop_
_entity_poly.entity_id
_entity_poly.type
_entity_poly.pdbx_seq_one_letter_code
_entity_poly.pdbx_strand_id
1 'polypeptide(L)' 'MDHKIHVYEQIKKAVKNSLKHKEILESDLSHMTYMDPRISVAWCKVHGISVEKIFDTSLVPKFAWAMDAQDDFKF' A
#
# COMPACT_ATOMS: atom_id res chain seq x y z
N MET A 1 -41.29 11.04 -3.54
CA MET A 1 -40.66 9.75 -3.93
C MET A 1 -39.13 9.86 -3.95
N ASP A 2 -38.58 11.06 -3.70
CA ASP A 2 -37.19 11.42 -3.94
C ASP A 2 -36.22 11.04 -2.82
N HIS A 3 -36.69 10.96 -1.57
CA HIS A 3 -35.84 10.58 -0.44
C HIS A 3 -35.35 9.13 -0.52
N LYS A 4 -36.20 8.20 -0.96
CA LYS A 4 -35.82 6.79 -1.16
C LYS A 4 -34.77 6.65 -2.27
N ILE A 5 -34.91 7.44 -3.34
CA ILE A 5 -33.95 7.46 -4.45
C ILE A 5 -32.61 8.03 -3.97
N HIS A 6 -32.62 9.12 -3.20
CA HIS A 6 -31.41 9.71 -2.64
C HIS A 6 -30.65 8.72 -1.74
N VAL A 7 -31.35 8.07 -0.81
CA VAL A 7 -30.73 7.06 0.08
C VAL A 7 -30.15 5.90 -0.72
N TYR A 8 -30.84 5.43 -1.76
CA TYR A 8 -30.35 4.36 -2.62
C TYR A 8 -29.06 4.73 -3.37
N GLU A 9 -28.97 5.96 -3.90
CA GLU A 9 -27.75 6.45 -4.55
C GLU A 9 -26.58 6.62 -3.56
N GLN A 10 -26.85 7.04 -2.32
CA GLN A 10 -25.81 7.07 -1.28
C GLN A 10 -25.30 5.67 -0.92
N ILE A 11 -26.21 4.70 -0.78
CA ILE A 11 -25.84 3.30 -0.50
C ILE A 11 -25.01 2.73 -1.65
N LYS A 12 -25.41 2.92 -2.91
CA LYS A 12 -24.62 2.49 -4.08
C LYS A 12 -23.22 3.08 -4.08
N LYS A 13 -23.10 4.38 -3.79
CA LYS A 13 -21.80 5.07 -3.74
C LYS A 13 -20.92 4.50 -2.63
N ALA A 14 -21.49 4.27 -1.45
CA ALA A 14 -20.77 3.66 -0.32
C ALA A 14 -20.29 2.23 -0.66
N VAL A 15 -21.16 1.41 -1.25
CA VAL A 15 -20.80 0.05 -1.69
C VAL A 15 -19.70 0.09 -2.75
N LYS A 16 -19.80 0.96 -3.75
CA LYS A 16 -18.76 1.11 -4.79
C LYS A 16 -17.41 1.56 -4.21
N ASN A 17 -17.43 2.51 -3.26
CA ASN A 17 -16.21 2.95 -2.59
C ASN A 17 -15.60 1.84 -1.74
N SER A 18 -16.42 1.04 -1.06
CA SER A 18 -15.96 -0.10 -0.27
C SER A 18 -15.33 -1.20 -1.15
N LEU A 19 -15.95 -1.51 -2.30
CA LEU A 19 -15.38 -2.45 -3.28
C LEU A 19 -14.04 -1.95 -3.83
N LYS A 20 -13.96 -0.67 -4.21
CA LYS A 20 -12.70 -0.07 -4.66
C LYS A 20 -11.63 -0.09 -3.57
N HIS A 21 -12.01 0.17 -2.31
CA HIS A 21 -11.07 0.10 -1.19
C HIS A 21 -10.56 -1.34 -0.97
N LYS A 22 -11.45 -2.34 -1.09
CA LYS A 22 -11.06 -3.75 -1.00
C LYS A 22 -10.08 -4.15 -2.11
N GLU A 23 -10.33 -3.76 -3.35
CA GLU A 23 -9.42 -4.01 -4.48
C GLU A 23 -8.03 -3.40 -4.25
N ILE A 24 -7.98 -2.18 -3.70
CA ILE A 24 -6.71 -1.51 -3.35
C ILE A 24 -5.97 -2.30 -2.26
N LEU A 25 -6.66 -2.72 -1.19
CA LEU A 25 -6.05 -3.51 -0.11
C LEU A 25 -5.50 -4.85 -0.59
N GLU A 26 -6.21 -5.54 -1.50
CA GLU A 26 -5.74 -6.80 -2.09
C GLU A 26 -4.51 -6.57 -2.98
N SER A 27 -4.47 -5.47 -3.72
CA SER A 27 -3.29 -5.06 -4.50
C SER A 27 -2.11 -4.75 -3.58
N ASP A 28 -2.31 -3.95 -2.54
CA ASP A 28 -1.28 -3.56 -1.57
C ASP A 28 -0.69 -4.79 -0.85
N LEU A 29 -1.55 -5.75 -0.48
CA LEU A 29 -1.10 -7.01 0.11
C LEU A 29 -0.24 -7.83 -0.86
N SER A 30 -0.62 -7.88 -2.14
CA SER A 30 0.18 -8.55 -3.17
C SER A 30 1.53 -7.86 -3.38
N HIS A 31 1.56 -6.52 -3.41
CA HIS A 31 2.79 -5.75 -3.49
C HIS A 31 3.69 -6.01 -2.28
N MET A 32 3.15 -6.12 -1.07
CA MET A 32 3.96 -6.38 0.12
C MET A 32 4.44 -7.83 0.26
N THR A 33 3.69 -8.81 -0.26
CA THR A 33 3.99 -10.24 -0.07
C THR A 33 4.94 -10.78 -1.14
N TYR A 34 4.95 -10.19 -2.34
CA TYR A 34 5.74 -10.68 -3.47
C TYR A 34 6.87 -9.73 -3.92
N MET A 35 6.97 -8.54 -3.35
CA MET A 35 8.07 -7.61 -3.61
C MET A 35 9.21 -7.85 -2.60
N ASP A 36 10.43 -7.93 -3.10
CA ASP A 36 11.60 -7.93 -2.23
C ASP A 36 11.76 -6.54 -1.60
N PRO A 37 11.65 -6.41 -0.26
CA PRO A 37 11.71 -5.12 0.41
C PRO A 37 13.04 -4.38 0.18
N ARG A 38 14.11 -5.09 -0.19
CA ARG A 38 15.42 -4.49 -0.52
C ARG A 38 15.36 -3.60 -1.75
N ILE A 39 14.48 -3.90 -2.71
CA ILE A 39 14.27 -3.06 -3.91
C ILE A 39 13.78 -1.67 -3.46
N SER A 40 12.75 -1.64 -2.62
CA SER A 40 12.19 -0.38 -2.10
C SER A 40 13.17 0.34 -1.18
N VAL A 41 13.93 -0.38 -0.34
CA VAL A 41 14.95 0.22 0.52
C VAL A 41 16.06 0.88 -0.29
N ALA A 42 16.59 0.20 -1.31
CA ALA A 42 17.63 0.76 -2.17
C ALA A 42 17.14 1.99 -2.92
N TRP A 43 15.92 1.95 -3.46
CA TRP A 43 15.28 3.11 -4.08
C TRP A 43 15.14 4.28 -3.09
N CYS A 44 14.69 4.02 -1.86
CA CYS A 44 14.61 5.02 -0.80
C CYS A 44 15.96 5.67 -0.52
N LYS A 45 17.05 4.89 -0.46
CA LYS A 45 18.41 5.42 -0.24
C LYS A 45 18.89 6.30 -1.38
N VAL A 46 18.73 5.84 -2.62
CA VAL A 46 19.08 6.62 -3.83
C VAL A 46 18.37 7.97 -3.88
N HIS A 47 17.11 8.02 -3.43
CA HIS A 47 16.29 9.23 -3.49
C HIS A 47 16.22 10.03 -2.17
N GLY A 48 16.91 9.60 -1.11
CA GLY A 48 16.86 10.25 0.21
C GLY A 48 15.47 10.24 0.85
N ILE A 49 14.64 9.24 0.54
CA ILE A 49 13.28 9.09 1.04
C ILE A 49 13.31 8.14 2.25
N SER A 50 12.64 8.51 3.33
CA SER A 50 12.56 7.63 4.51
C SER A 50 11.63 6.43 4.26
N VAL A 51 12.05 5.26 4.75
CA VAL A 51 11.44 3.96 4.45
C VAL A 51 10.05 3.82 5.12
N GLU A 52 9.81 4.56 6.19
CA GLU A 52 8.54 4.66 6.93
C GLU A 52 7.42 5.33 6.11
N LYS A 53 7.77 6.01 5.00
CA LYS A 53 6.78 6.54 4.06
C LYS A 53 6.27 5.50 3.06
N ILE A 54 7.01 4.40 2.90
CA ILE A 54 6.73 3.35 1.91
C ILE A 54 6.11 2.12 2.60
N PHE A 55 6.63 1.74 3.76
CA PHE A 55 6.07 0.64 4.56
C PHE A 55 5.29 1.17 5.75
N ASP A 56 4.14 0.56 6.01
CA ASP A 56 3.41 0.77 7.26
C ASP A 56 4.29 0.42 8.48
N THR A 57 4.11 1.16 9.58
CA THR A 57 4.89 0.98 10.81
C THR A 57 4.89 -0.46 11.34
N SER A 58 3.82 -1.22 11.09
CA SER A 58 3.72 -2.64 11.50
C SER A 58 4.61 -3.59 10.68
N LEU A 59 5.07 -3.17 9.50
CA LEU A 59 5.88 -3.96 8.56
C LEU A 59 7.36 -3.69 8.69
N VAL A 60 7.75 -2.48 9.14
CA VAL A 60 9.14 -2.08 9.33
C VAL A 60 9.94 -3.12 10.15
N PRO A 61 9.42 -3.67 11.28
CA PRO A 61 10.15 -4.70 12.03
C PRO A 61 10.36 -6.01 11.25
N LYS A 62 9.42 -6.37 10.36
CA LYS A 62 9.50 -7.59 9.53
C LYS A 62 10.57 -7.47 8.44
N PHE A 63 10.84 -6.24 7.99
CA PHE A 63 11.82 -5.93 6.94
C PHE A 63 13.14 -5.39 7.50
N ALA A 64 13.40 -5.55 8.81
CA ALA A 64 14.65 -5.10 9.43
C ALA A 64 15.90 -5.66 8.71
N TRP A 65 15.84 -6.89 8.21
CA TRP A 65 16.91 -7.54 7.45
C TRP A 65 17.20 -6.87 6.10
N ALA A 66 16.23 -6.14 5.53
CA ALA A 66 16.36 -5.47 4.24
C ALA A 66 16.90 -4.04 4.34
N MET A 67 16.96 -3.46 5.55
CA MET A 67 17.40 -2.07 5.77
C MET A 67 18.87 -1.85 5.41
N ASP A 68 19.67 -2.91 5.43
CA ASP A 68 21.10 -2.87 5.06
C ASP A 68 21.33 -3.04 3.54
N ALA A 69 20.27 -3.08 2.73
CA ALA A 69 20.40 -3.15 1.27
C ALA A 69 21.22 -1.98 0.72
N GLN A 70 22.19 -2.27 -0.16
CA GLN A 70 22.99 -1.24 -0.82
C GLN A 70 22.16 -0.46 -1.84
N ASP A 71 22.55 0.78 -2.10
CA ASP A 71 21.84 1.72 -2.98
C ASP A 71 21.77 1.22 -4.44
N ASP A 72 22.68 0.33 -4.83
CA ASP A 72 22.77 -0.27 -6.17
C ASP A 72 22.11 -1.66 -6.27
N PHE A 73 21.36 -2.08 -5.25
CA PHE A 73 20.69 -3.38 -5.23
C PHE A 73 19.78 -3.57 -6.45
N LYS A 74 19.99 -4.68 -7.16
CA LYS A 74 19.17 -5.13 -8.30
C LYS A 74 18.75 -6.57 -8.06
N PHE A 75 17.49 -6.86 -8.33
CA PHE A 75 16.88 -8.19 -8.23
C PHE A 75 17.07 -8.98 -9.54
#